data_AF-A0A7Z0QRR0-F1
#
_entry.id   AF-A0A7Z0QRR0-F1
#
_cell.length_a   1.000
_cell.length_b   1.000
_cell.length_c   1.000
_cell.angle_alpha   90.00
_cell.angle_beta   90.00
_cell.angle_gamma   90.00
#
_symmetry.space_group_name_H-M   'P 1'
#
loop_
_entity.id
_entity.type
_entity.pdbx_description
1 polymer ?
#
loop_
_entity_poly.entity_id
_entity_poly.type
_entity_poly.pdbx_seq_one_letter_code
_entity_poly.pdbx_strand_id
1 'polypeptide(L)' 'MKTQAEIDSALAQLEDRLQSLCSELPPERVLEAFADETRRVTAGVPAEHEAHVEDSVHRMLADAGLIPDDSPTG' A
#
# COMPACT_ATOMS: atom_id res chain seq x y z
N MET A 1 16.81 -11.10 -4.03
CA MET A 1 15.71 -11.53 -3.15
C MET A 1 15.58 -10.47 -2.08
N LYS A 2 14.49 -9.68 -2.07
CA LYS A 2 14.19 -8.79 -0.95
C LYS A 2 13.93 -9.67 0.27
N THR A 3 14.51 -9.33 1.40
CA THR A 3 14.20 -9.99 2.67
C THR A 3 12.90 -9.41 3.24
N GLN A 4 12.27 -10.11 4.19
CA GLN A 4 11.06 -9.62 4.86
C GLN A 4 11.26 -8.21 5.45
N ALA A 5 12.44 -7.92 6.01
CA ALA A 5 12.75 -6.58 6.56
C ALA A 5 12.83 -5.49 5.46
N GLU A 6 13.28 -5.83 4.25
CA GLU A 6 13.28 -4.89 3.13
C GLU A 6 11.88 -4.67 2.56
N ILE A 7 11.01 -5.67 2.64
CA ILE A 7 9.60 -5.55 2.26
C ILE A 7 8.88 -4.66 3.28
N ASP A 8 9.06 -4.91 4.57
CA ASP A 8 8.50 -4.11 5.66
C ASP A 8 8.96 -2.65 5.61
N SER A 9 10.26 -2.42 5.39
CA SER A 9 10.79 -1.06 5.21
C SER A 9 10.25 -0.36 3.97
N ALA A 10 9.96 -1.11 2.89
CA ALA A 10 9.34 -0.54 1.70
C ALA A 10 7.86 -0.23 1.91
N LEU A 11 7.14 -1.07 2.69
CA LEU A 11 5.76 -0.85 3.09
C LEU A 11 5.64 0.36 4.02
N ALA A 12 6.53 0.52 4.99
CA ALA A 12 6.56 1.69 5.88
C ALA A 12 6.79 3.00 5.11
N GLN A 13 7.69 2.99 4.11
CA GLN A 13 7.87 4.14 3.22
C GLN A 13 6.63 4.42 2.36
N LEU A 14 5.93 3.37 1.92
CA LEU A 14 4.70 3.49 1.16
C LEU A 14 3.56 4.12 2.00
N GLU A 15 3.46 3.75 3.28
CA GLU A 15 2.50 4.32 4.23
C GLU A 15 2.75 5.82 4.49
N ASP A 16 4.00 6.21 4.76
CA ASP A 16 4.38 7.63 4.92
C ASP A 16 4.09 8.45 3.66
N ARG A 17 4.32 7.84 2.49
CA ARG A 17 3.97 8.43 1.19
C ARG A 17 2.46 8.59 1.02
N LEU A 18 1.67 7.61 1.44
CA LEU A 18 0.21 7.66 1.39
C LEU A 18 -0.34 8.81 2.22
N GLN A 19 0.15 8.97 3.46
CA GLN A 19 -0.26 10.06 4.34
C GLN A 19 0.09 11.44 3.76
N SER A 20 1.28 11.55 3.16
CA SER A 20 1.69 12.77 2.46
C SER A 20 0.75 13.06 1.28
N LEU A 21 0.48 12.06 0.43
CA LEU A 21 -0.43 12.20 -0.71
C LEU A 21 -1.85 12.55 -0.26
N CYS A 22 -2.37 11.93 0.80
CA CYS A 22 -3.68 12.28 1.40
C CYS A 22 -3.74 13.73 1.88
N SER A 23 -2.62 14.31 2.31
CA SER A 23 -2.55 15.70 2.74
C SER A 23 -2.42 16.67 1.56
N GLU A 24 -1.81 16.25 0.45
CA GLU A 24 -1.51 17.08 -0.71
C GLU A 24 -2.57 17.00 -1.83
N LEU A 25 -3.29 15.88 -1.94
CA LEU A 25 -4.16 15.55 -3.07
C LEU A 25 -5.56 15.12 -2.63
N PRO A 26 -6.58 15.34 -3.48
CA PRO A 26 -7.89 14.77 -3.27
C PRO A 26 -7.84 13.24 -3.41
N PRO A 27 -8.72 12.50 -2.69
CA PRO A 27 -8.67 11.04 -2.56
C PRO A 27 -8.68 10.30 -3.90
N GLU A 28 -9.39 10.83 -4.91
CA GLU A 28 -9.41 10.29 -6.28
C GLU A 28 -8.02 10.27 -6.95
N ARG A 29 -7.17 11.26 -6.66
CA ARG A 29 -5.80 11.36 -7.18
C ARG A 29 -4.78 10.63 -6.32
N VAL A 30 -5.06 10.52 -5.02
CA VAL A 30 -4.24 9.75 -4.08
C VAL A 30 -4.20 8.29 -4.51
N LEU A 31 -5.34 7.69 -4.84
CA LEU A 31 -5.41 6.30 -5.31
C LEU A 31 -4.59 6.06 -6.57
N GLU A 32 -4.67 6.95 -7.57
CA GLU A 32 -3.86 6.83 -8.79
C GLU A 32 -2.37 6.92 -8.50
N ALA A 33 -1.95 7.92 -7.71
CA ALA A 33 -0.54 8.12 -7.36
C ALA A 33 0.02 6.96 -6.52
N PHE A 34 -0.77 6.48 -5.56
CA PHE A 34 -0.42 5.38 -4.68
C PHE A 34 -0.40 4.04 -5.41
N ALA A 35 -1.28 3.81 -6.38
CA ALA A 35 -1.24 2.60 -7.21
C ALA A 35 0.06 2.49 -8.03
N ASP A 36 0.58 3.60 -8.55
CA ASP A 36 1.87 3.62 -9.27
C ASP A 36 3.05 3.29 -8.34
N GLU A 37 3.08 3.89 -7.15
CA GLU A 37 4.11 3.62 -6.13
C GLU A 37 4.04 2.17 -5.64
N THR A 38 2.83 1.67 -5.35
CA THR A 38 2.61 0.28 -4.93
C THR A 38 3.13 -0.67 -5.99
N ARG A 39 2.84 -0.42 -7.27
CA ARG A 39 3.32 -1.24 -8.39
C ARG A 39 4.85 -1.27 -8.48
N ARG A 40 5.55 -0.18 -8.15
CA ARG A 40 7.02 -0.16 -8.08
C ARG A 40 7.55 -0.96 -6.90
N VAL A 41 6.89 -0.87 -5.75
CA VAL A 41 7.28 -1.60 -4.53
C VAL A 41 7.03 -3.10 -4.67
N THR A 42 5.92 -3.50 -5.32
CA THR A 42 5.55 -4.89 -5.61
C THR A 42 6.34 -5.48 -6.78
N ALA A 43 6.85 -4.66 -7.70
CA ALA A 43 7.73 -5.10 -8.79
C ALA A 43 9.04 -5.69 -8.22
N GLY A 44 9.06 -7.01 -8.02
CA GLY A 44 10.19 -7.74 -7.45
C GLY A 44 9.94 -8.30 -6.05
N VAL A 45 8.71 -8.21 -5.53
CA VAL A 45 8.28 -8.95 -4.34
C VAL A 45 8.13 -10.43 -4.71
N PRO A 46 8.70 -11.36 -3.94
CA PRO A 46 8.48 -12.79 -4.12
C PRO A 46 7.00 -13.16 -3.94
N ALA A 47 6.51 -14.17 -4.67
CA ALA A 47 5.13 -14.62 -4.56
C ALA A 47 4.70 -15.04 -3.15
N GLU A 48 5.64 -15.55 -2.35
CA GLU A 48 5.44 -15.85 -0.92
C GLU A 48 5.09 -14.61 -0.07
N HIS A 49 5.41 -13.41 -0.54
CA HIS A 49 5.15 -12.14 0.15
C HIS A 49 4.12 -11.26 -0.56
N GLU A 50 3.63 -11.62 -1.76
CA GLU A 50 2.61 -10.84 -2.48
C GLU A 50 1.35 -10.66 -1.62
N ALA A 51 0.81 -11.75 -1.04
CA ALA A 51 -0.37 -11.68 -0.18
C ALA A 51 -0.18 -10.78 1.06
N HIS A 52 1.03 -10.76 1.63
CA HIS A 52 1.34 -9.90 2.78
C HIS A 52 1.38 -8.42 2.38
N VAL A 53 1.93 -8.12 1.20
CA VAL A 53 1.97 -6.76 0.66
C VAL A 53 0.56 -6.30 0.29
N GLU A 54 -0.24 -7.13 -0.36
CA GLU A 54 -1.63 -6.82 -0.69
C GLU A 54 -2.48 -6.54 0.56
N ASP A 55 -2.38 -7.38 1.59
CA ASP A 55 -3.09 -7.17 2.86
C ASP A 55 -2.67 -5.86 3.53
N SER A 56 -1.36 -5.58 3.57
CA SER A 56 -0.84 -4.35 4.18
C SER A 56 -1.30 -3.10 3.41
N VAL A 57 -1.22 -3.15 2.08
CA VAL A 57 -1.68 -2.07 1.19
C VAL A 57 -3.17 -1.81 1.35
N HIS A 58 -3.98 -2.87 1.40
CA HIS A 58 -5.42 -2.76 1.61
C HIS A 58 -5.72 -2.09 2.97
N ARG A 59 -5.04 -2.53 4.03
CA ARG A 59 -5.17 -1.93 5.37
C ARG A 59 -4.77 -0.45 5.39
N MET A 60 -3.67 -0.07 4.75
CA MET A 60 -3.24 1.33 4.64
C MET A 60 -4.29 2.21 3.95
N LEU A 61 -4.85 1.73 2.84
CA LEU A 61 -5.89 2.46 2.11
C LEU A 61 -7.18 2.60 2.91
N ALA A 62 -7.55 1.57 3.67
CA ALA A 62 -8.72 1.60 4.54
C ALA A 62 -8.52 2.55 5.74
N ASP A 63 -7.36 2.52 6.37
CA ASP A 63 -6.99 3.43 7.48
C ASP A 63 -6.96 4.90 7.02
N ALA A 64 -6.46 5.15 5.80
CA ALA A 64 -6.50 6.46 5.15
C ALA A 64 -7.92 6.88 4.70
N GLY A 65 -8.94 6.02 4.84
CA GLY A 65 -10.31 6.28 4.43
C GLY A 65 -10.51 6.40 2.92
N LEU A 66 -9.55 5.89 2.13
CA LEU A 66 -9.57 5.95 0.67
C LEU A 66 -10.43 4.85 0.05
N ILE A 67 -10.54 3.72 0.74
CA ILE A 67 -11.44 2.63 0.41
C ILE A 67 -12.32 2.34 1.63
N PRO A 68 -13.55 1.83 1.43
CA PRO A 68 -14.29 1.27 2.54
C PRO A 68 -13.49 0.12 3.15
N ASP A 69 -13.47 0.04 4.48
CA ASP A 69 -13.03 -1.16 5.22
C ASP A 69 -14.08 -2.27 5.01
N ASP A 70 -14.20 -2.73 3.77
CA ASP A 70 -14.89 -3.98 3.47
C ASP A 70 -13.86 -5.08 3.71
N SER A 71 -13.52 -5.26 4.99
CA SER A 71 -12.97 -6.52 5.46
C SER A 71 -13.90 -7.62 4.90
N PRO A 72 -13.40 -8.56 4.07
CA PRO A 72 -14.24 -9.59 3.47
C PRO A 72 -14.78 -10.47 4.59
N THR A 73 -15.92 -10.07 5.13
CA THR A 73 -16.78 -10.88 5.96
C THR A 73 -17.77 -11.53 5.00
N GLY A 74 -17.27 -12.55 4.30
CA GLY A 74 -18.04 -13.38 3.37
C GLY A 74 -17.49 -14.79 3.34
#